data_AF-V4HTN2-F1
#
_entry.id   AF-V4HTN2-F1
#
_cell.length_a   1.000
_cell.length_b   1.000
_cell.length_c   1.000
_cell.angle_alpha   90.00
_cell.angle_beta   90.00
_cell.angle_gamma   90.00
#
_symmetry.space_group_name_H-M   'P 1'
#
loop_
_entity.id
_entity.type
_entity.pdbx_description
1 polymer ?
#
loop_
_entity_poly.entity_id
_entity_poly.type
_entity_poly.pdbx_seq_one_letter_code
_entity_poly.pdbx_strand_id
1 'polypeptide(L)'
;MMERDYEALLRSMLDVEGKSYVVYLDHKGIPTMGVGFNLQEKDIVKKIINQMGYTPDSIGIDNHRKLIDEIVDIAEENWTEANLSSKIESIESQLATYKGQVQDQAIKDSLRDSFEFNNLTEMTPIFEGLIREYETNTIHEIQREYNAKHKTNLTTDDIQEVWNGLSERQKGGILSMVYNGGADGMIGKGISTALVDGDVAGVFWEIAFNSLAPNDLNGDGVIAERLWSEQKRRADEAHEFIEDVLKTAISFNDLTYLTYLKISFRILKLFMRACMISRMRLTKTVIA
;
A
#
# COMPACT_ATOMS: atom_id res chain seq x y z
N MET A 1 -23.78 11.34 -2.77
CA MET A 1 -22.74 10.29 -2.79
C MET A 1 -21.50 10.97 -3.34
N MET A 2 -20.57 11.38 -2.48
CA MET A 2 -19.33 12.01 -2.97
C MET A 2 -18.50 10.92 -3.61
N GLU A 3 -18.29 11.04 -4.92
CA GLU A 3 -17.27 10.30 -5.65
C GLU A 3 -15.94 10.64 -4.96
N ARG A 4 -15.41 9.67 -4.20
CA ARG A 4 -14.15 9.84 -3.46
C ARG A 4 -13.04 10.08 -4.47
N ASP A 5 -12.15 11.01 -4.17
CA ASP A 5 -11.01 11.33 -5.03
C ASP A 5 -9.89 10.29 -4.85
N TYR A 6 -10.18 9.03 -5.19
CA TYR A 6 -9.16 7.98 -5.26
C TYR A 6 -8.09 8.30 -6.30
N GLU A 7 -8.35 9.24 -7.21
CA GLU A 7 -7.37 9.77 -8.15
C GLU A 7 -6.26 10.56 -7.43
N ALA A 8 -6.60 11.39 -6.44
CA ALA A 8 -5.61 12.07 -5.60
C ALA A 8 -4.77 11.08 -4.79
N LEU A 9 -5.38 10.02 -4.24
CA LEU A 9 -4.66 8.96 -3.54
C LEU A 9 -3.74 8.18 -4.48
N LEU A 10 -4.22 7.83 -5.68
CA LEU A 10 -3.42 7.17 -6.71
C LEU A 10 -2.21 8.03 -7.10
N ARG A 11 -2.39 9.35 -7.27
CA ARG A 11 -1.28 10.29 -7.54
C ARG A 11 -0.27 10.32 -6.40
N SER A 12 -0.73 10.30 -5.16
CA SER A 12 0.17 10.21 -3.99
C SER A 12 0.93 8.88 -3.95
N MET A 13 0.26 7.74 -4.21
CA MET A 13 0.95 6.44 -4.27
C MET A 13 1.94 6.38 -5.42
N LEU A 14 1.62 6.97 -6.57
CA LEU A 14 2.52 7.04 -7.71
C LEU A 14 3.83 7.78 -7.38
N ASP A 15 3.78 8.80 -6.52
CA ASP A 15 4.97 9.53 -6.09
C ASP A 15 5.82 8.73 -5.09
N VAL A 16 5.21 7.80 -4.34
CA VAL A 16 5.88 7.00 -3.30
C VAL A 16 6.36 5.65 -3.82
N GLU A 17 5.50 4.89 -4.48
CA GLU A 17 5.76 3.55 -5.04
C GLU A 17 6.44 3.61 -6.42
N GLY A 18 6.20 4.70 -7.16
CA GLY A 18 6.44 4.73 -8.60
C GLY A 18 5.37 3.96 -9.38
N LYS A 19 5.65 3.71 -10.66
CA LYS A 19 4.84 2.83 -11.50
C LYS A 19 5.71 2.09 -12.52
N SER A 20 5.28 0.90 -12.87
CA SER A 20 5.79 0.15 -14.01
C SER A 20 4.65 -0.42 -14.83
N TYR A 21 4.69 -0.21 -16.15
CA TYR A 21 3.69 -0.76 -17.05
C TYR A 21 3.93 -2.26 -17.34
N VAL A 22 5.17 -2.71 -17.13
CA VAL A 22 5.61 -4.11 -17.29
C VAL A 22 5.94 -4.72 -15.92
N VAL A 23 6.03 -6.04 -15.86
CA VAL A 23 6.44 -6.74 -14.64
C VAL A 23 7.89 -6.41 -14.28
N TYR A 24 8.12 -6.15 -12.99
CA TYR A 24 9.42 -5.92 -12.38
C TYR A 24 9.54 -6.70 -11.06
N LEU A 25 10.75 -6.81 -10.52
CA LEU A 25 10.95 -7.36 -9.17
C LEU A 25 11.00 -6.21 -8.18
N ASP A 26 10.17 -6.29 -7.13
CA ASP A 26 10.24 -5.34 -6.04
C ASP A 26 11.54 -5.51 -5.22
N HIS A 27 11.71 -4.68 -4.20
CA HIS A 27 12.89 -4.74 -3.33
C HIS A 27 13.06 -6.05 -2.53
N LYS A 28 12.01 -6.88 -2.47
CA LYS A 28 11.99 -8.22 -1.85
C LYS A 28 12.16 -9.33 -2.90
N GLY A 29 12.25 -9.01 -4.19
CA GLY A 29 12.34 -9.98 -5.28
C GLY A 29 10.99 -10.53 -5.72
N ILE A 30 9.88 -9.93 -5.30
CA ILE A 30 8.52 -10.37 -5.62
C ILE A 30 8.10 -9.79 -6.98
N PRO A 31 7.57 -10.62 -7.91
CA PRO A 31 7.09 -10.15 -9.20
C PRO A 31 5.88 -9.22 -9.02
N THR A 32 6.03 -8.00 -9.53
CA THR A 32 5.13 -6.89 -9.28
C THR A 32 4.90 -6.11 -10.57
N MET A 33 3.75 -5.47 -10.74
CA MET A 33 3.52 -4.54 -11.84
C MET A 33 2.63 -3.37 -11.42
N GLY A 34 2.40 -2.44 -12.34
CA GLY A 34 1.56 -1.28 -12.10
C GLY A 34 2.08 -0.38 -11.00
N VAL A 35 1.23 -0.08 -10.01
CA VAL A 35 1.56 0.73 -8.83
C VAL A 35 1.87 -0.15 -7.60
N GLY A 36 2.64 -1.22 -7.78
CA GLY A 36 2.96 -2.14 -6.69
C GLY A 36 2.00 -3.33 -6.57
N PHE A 37 1.35 -3.73 -7.66
CA PHE A 37 0.46 -4.89 -7.71
C PHE A 37 1.27 -6.19 -7.60
N ASN A 38 1.22 -6.85 -6.44
CA ASN A 38 1.87 -8.14 -6.18
C ASN A 38 1.21 -9.25 -7.01
N LEU A 39 1.97 -9.91 -7.88
CA LEU A 39 1.46 -10.95 -8.77
C LEU A 39 1.30 -12.32 -8.08
N GLN A 40 1.77 -12.48 -6.85
CA GLN A 40 1.49 -13.66 -6.03
C GLN A 40 0.09 -13.60 -5.40
N GLU A 41 -0.55 -12.43 -5.41
CA GLU A 41 -1.88 -12.25 -4.86
C GLU A 41 -2.96 -12.55 -5.91
N LYS A 42 -3.70 -13.63 -5.68
CA LYS A 42 -4.73 -14.13 -6.60
C LYS A 42 -5.79 -13.09 -6.98
N ASP A 43 -6.25 -12.31 -6.00
CA ASP A 43 -7.27 -11.28 -6.24
C ASP A 43 -6.72 -10.09 -7.05
N ILE A 44 -5.43 -9.80 -6.92
CA ILE A 44 -4.74 -8.78 -7.74
C ILE A 44 -4.63 -9.30 -9.18
N VAL A 45 -4.11 -10.50 -9.38
CA VAL A 45 -4.00 -11.13 -10.73
C VAL A 45 -5.36 -11.17 -11.42
N LYS A 46 -6.42 -11.56 -10.70
CA LYS A 46 -7.80 -11.55 -11.21
C LYS A 46 -8.22 -10.18 -11.75
N LYS A 47 -7.94 -9.09 -11.03
CA LYS A 47 -8.29 -7.72 -11.48
C LYS A 47 -7.48 -7.33 -12.72
N ILE A 48 -6.20 -7.70 -12.77
CA ILE A 48 -5.32 -7.44 -13.91
C ILE A 48 -5.81 -8.14 -15.17
N ILE A 49 -6.05 -9.46 -15.12
CA ILE A 49 -6.47 -10.19 -16.32
C ILE A 49 -7.87 -9.80 -16.79
N ASN A 50 -8.76 -9.41 -15.88
CA ASN A 50 -10.07 -8.85 -16.24
C ASN A 50 -9.91 -7.55 -17.03
N GLN A 51 -9.00 -6.68 -16.60
CA GLN A 51 -8.68 -5.44 -17.31
C GLN A 51 -8.07 -5.70 -18.69
N MET A 52 -7.38 -6.84 -18.85
CA MET A 52 -6.83 -7.32 -20.12
C MET A 52 -7.87 -8.03 -21.01
N GLY A 53 -9.15 -8.05 -20.60
CA GLY A 53 -10.27 -8.63 -21.34
C GLY A 53 -10.54 -10.10 -21.03
N TYR A 54 -9.69 -10.77 -20.26
CA TYR A 54 -9.87 -12.16 -19.84
C TYR A 54 -10.82 -12.21 -18.64
N THR A 55 -12.13 -12.27 -18.94
CA THR A 55 -13.22 -12.28 -17.96
C THR A 55 -13.95 -13.62 -18.02
N PRO A 56 -14.78 -13.96 -17.02
CA PRO A 56 -15.63 -15.14 -17.07
C PRO A 56 -16.54 -15.18 -18.31
N ASP A 57 -16.95 -14.02 -18.84
CA ASP A 57 -17.81 -13.94 -20.02
C ASP A 57 -17.04 -14.13 -21.33
N SER A 58 -15.76 -13.77 -21.39
CA SER A 58 -14.95 -13.88 -22.61
C SER A 58 -14.31 -15.25 -22.80
N ILE A 59 -13.85 -15.88 -21.71
CA ILE A 59 -13.15 -17.19 -21.78
C ILE A 59 -13.85 -18.32 -21.02
N GLY A 60 -14.92 -18.03 -20.29
CA GLY A 60 -15.66 -18.99 -19.45
C GLY A 60 -15.14 -19.02 -18.00
N ILE A 61 -16.05 -19.20 -17.04
CA ILE A 61 -15.75 -19.17 -15.58
C ILE A 61 -14.62 -20.14 -15.18
N ASP A 62 -14.61 -21.36 -15.69
CA ASP A 62 -13.60 -22.36 -15.32
C ASP A 62 -12.23 -22.04 -15.89
N ASN A 63 -12.17 -21.59 -17.15
CA ASN A 63 -10.93 -21.16 -17.80
C ASN A 63 -10.38 -19.89 -17.16
N HIS A 64 -11.26 -18.96 -16.80
CA HIS A 64 -10.89 -17.74 -16.06
C HIS A 64 -10.21 -18.08 -14.74
N ARG A 65 -10.80 -18.99 -13.96
CA ARG A 65 -10.21 -19.45 -12.70
C ARG A 65 -8.84 -20.10 -12.90
N LYS A 66 -8.72 -20.98 -13.90
CA LYS A 66 -7.45 -21.68 -14.21
C LYS A 66 -6.36 -20.72 -14.67
N LEU A 67 -6.68 -19.76 -15.54
CA LEU A 67 -5.71 -18.76 -15.98
C LEU A 67 -5.16 -17.94 -14.80
N ILE A 68 -6.02 -17.57 -13.85
CA ILE A 68 -5.57 -16.89 -12.62
C ILE A 68 -4.60 -17.80 -11.85
N ASP A 69 -5.00 -19.06 -11.61
CA ASP A 69 -4.20 -20.03 -10.86
C ASP A 69 -2.83 -20.25 -11.53
N GLU A 70 -2.79 -20.44 -12.84
CA GLU A 70 -1.56 -20.66 -13.60
C GLU A 70 -0.63 -19.43 -13.59
N ILE A 71 -1.17 -18.21 -13.63
CA ILE A 71 -0.34 -16.99 -13.50
C ILE A 71 0.23 -16.87 -12.08
N VAL A 72 -0.57 -17.14 -11.05
CA VAL A 72 -0.12 -17.12 -9.66
C VAL A 72 0.94 -18.20 -9.42
N ASP A 73 0.74 -19.41 -9.93
CA ASP A 73 1.72 -20.50 -9.85
C ASP A 73 3.07 -20.07 -10.45
N ILE A 74 3.08 -19.39 -11.60
CA ILE A 74 4.30 -18.83 -12.20
C ILE A 74 4.90 -17.72 -11.31
N ALA A 75 4.08 -16.87 -10.70
CA ALA A 75 4.52 -15.79 -9.80
C ALA A 75 5.10 -16.30 -8.47
N GLU A 76 4.68 -17.47 -8.00
CA GLU A 76 5.20 -18.13 -6.79
C GLU A 76 6.53 -18.87 -7.02
N GLU A 77 6.94 -19.07 -8.29
CA GLU A 77 8.26 -19.62 -8.61
C GLU A 77 9.39 -18.65 -8.22
N ASN A 78 10.64 -19.09 -8.36
CA ASN A 78 11.78 -18.22 -8.08
C ASN A 78 12.04 -17.23 -9.24
N TRP A 79 11.89 -15.94 -8.97
CA TRP A 79 12.20 -14.86 -9.93
C TRP A 79 13.54 -14.19 -9.62
N THR A 80 14.27 -13.87 -10.67
CA THR A 80 15.56 -13.19 -10.66
C THR A 80 15.63 -12.28 -11.88
N GLU A 81 16.51 -11.28 -11.88
CA GLU A 81 16.71 -10.44 -13.07
C GLU A 81 17.06 -11.27 -14.32
N ALA A 82 17.77 -12.39 -14.15
CA ALA A 82 18.19 -13.26 -15.25
C ALA A 82 17.06 -14.07 -15.89
N ASN A 83 15.98 -14.37 -15.16
CA ASN A 83 14.85 -15.15 -15.68
C ASN A 83 13.54 -14.35 -15.77
N LEU A 84 13.55 -13.05 -15.45
CA LEU A 84 12.39 -12.16 -15.49
C LEU A 84 11.66 -12.26 -16.85
N SER A 85 12.41 -12.11 -17.94
CA SER A 85 11.83 -12.15 -19.29
C SER A 85 11.18 -13.50 -19.64
N SER A 86 11.81 -14.63 -19.30
CA SER A 86 11.25 -15.94 -19.60
C SER A 86 10.03 -16.28 -18.74
N LYS A 87 9.93 -15.72 -17.52
CA LYS A 87 8.72 -15.81 -16.69
C LYS A 87 7.58 -15.01 -17.28
N ILE A 88 7.84 -13.79 -17.75
CA ILE A 88 6.84 -12.97 -18.46
C ILE A 88 6.36 -13.70 -19.73
N GLU A 89 7.27 -14.26 -20.53
CA GLU A 89 6.93 -15.08 -21.71
C GLU A 89 6.06 -16.29 -21.33
N SER A 90 6.29 -16.89 -20.17
CA SER A 90 5.47 -18.01 -19.67
C SER A 90 4.04 -17.57 -19.36
N ILE A 91 3.87 -16.38 -18.76
CA ILE A 91 2.55 -15.78 -18.53
C ILE A 91 1.85 -15.49 -19.87
N GLU A 92 2.55 -14.84 -20.81
CA GLU A 92 2.01 -14.52 -22.14
C GLU A 92 1.65 -15.77 -22.94
N SER A 93 2.38 -16.87 -22.75
CA SER A 93 2.03 -18.17 -23.32
C SER A 93 0.70 -18.72 -22.78
N GLN A 94 0.39 -18.49 -21.49
CA GLN A 94 -0.93 -18.83 -20.94
C GLN A 94 -2.02 -17.96 -21.56
N LEU A 95 -1.82 -16.65 -21.63
CA LEU A 95 -2.76 -15.73 -22.30
C LEU A 95 -3.08 -16.21 -23.73
N ALA A 96 -2.05 -16.48 -24.53
CA ALA A 96 -2.19 -16.98 -25.89
C ALA A 96 -2.96 -18.31 -25.96
N THR A 97 -2.73 -19.21 -24.99
CA THR A 97 -3.44 -20.50 -24.90
C THR A 97 -4.94 -20.30 -24.70
N TYR A 98 -5.36 -19.47 -23.73
CA TYR A 98 -6.79 -19.23 -23.49
C TYR A 98 -7.44 -18.40 -24.60
N LYS A 99 -6.74 -17.40 -25.13
CA LYS A 99 -7.19 -16.65 -26.31
C LYS A 99 -7.41 -17.57 -27.51
N GLY A 100 -6.57 -18.60 -27.68
CA GLY A 100 -6.70 -19.62 -28.71
C GLY A 100 -7.98 -20.47 -28.61
N GLN A 101 -8.54 -20.64 -27.39
CA GLN A 101 -9.74 -21.44 -27.14
C GLN A 101 -11.05 -20.68 -27.46
N VAL A 102 -11.01 -19.35 -27.51
CA VAL A 102 -12.17 -18.51 -27.83
C VAL A 102 -12.56 -18.69 -29.30
N GLN A 103 -13.82 -19.08 -29.52
CA GLN A 103 -14.37 -19.31 -30.87
C GLN A 103 -14.90 -18.03 -31.53
N ASP A 104 -15.41 -17.09 -30.74
CA ASP A 104 -15.90 -15.81 -31.24
C ASP A 104 -14.72 -14.89 -31.57
N GLN A 105 -14.59 -14.53 -32.86
CA GLN A 105 -13.47 -13.72 -33.33
C GLN A 105 -13.47 -12.31 -32.74
N ALA A 106 -14.63 -11.69 -32.53
CA ALA A 106 -14.71 -10.34 -31.97
C ALA A 106 -14.28 -10.34 -30.50
N ILE A 107 -14.68 -11.35 -29.73
CA ILE A 107 -14.18 -11.54 -28.36
C ILE A 107 -12.66 -11.77 -28.40
N LYS A 108 -12.20 -12.68 -29.26
CA LYS A 108 -10.77 -13.00 -29.39
C LYS A 108 -9.92 -11.78 -29.71
N ASP A 109 -10.36 -10.93 -30.64
CA ASP A 109 -9.65 -9.71 -31.04
C ASP A 109 -9.61 -8.66 -29.91
N SER A 110 -10.55 -8.71 -28.95
CA SER A 110 -10.56 -7.83 -27.79
C SER A 110 -9.60 -8.26 -26.66
N LEU A 111 -9.16 -9.52 -26.65
CA LEU A 111 -8.24 -10.06 -25.64
C LEU A 111 -6.81 -9.59 -25.89
N ARG A 112 -6.11 -9.23 -24.83
CA ARG A 112 -4.71 -8.79 -24.90
C ARG A 112 -3.75 -9.92 -25.23
N ASP A 113 -2.71 -9.59 -25.99
CA ASP A 113 -1.62 -10.51 -26.35
C ASP A 113 -0.43 -10.42 -25.38
N SER A 114 -0.17 -9.23 -24.83
CA SER A 114 0.94 -8.98 -23.90
C SER A 114 0.47 -8.76 -22.47
N PHE A 115 1.31 -9.18 -21.51
CA PHE A 115 1.05 -8.99 -20.08
C PHE A 115 1.66 -7.68 -19.56
N GLU A 116 1.16 -6.57 -20.12
CA GLU A 116 1.59 -5.21 -19.79
C GLU A 116 0.41 -4.23 -19.88
N PHE A 117 0.50 -3.15 -19.11
CA PHE A 117 -0.42 -2.01 -19.21
C PHE A 117 0.02 -1.06 -20.31
N ASN A 118 -0.91 -0.51 -21.08
CA ASN A 118 -0.57 0.52 -22.06
C ASN A 118 -0.38 1.90 -21.44
N ASN A 119 -1.04 2.17 -20.32
CA ASN A 119 -1.13 3.51 -19.72
C ASN A 119 -1.69 3.46 -18.29
N LEU A 120 -1.71 4.62 -17.64
CA LEU A 120 -2.27 4.77 -16.29
C LEU A 120 -3.76 4.47 -16.22
N THR A 121 -4.52 4.79 -17.26
CA THR A 121 -5.97 4.58 -17.31
C THR A 121 -6.36 3.10 -17.14
N GLU A 122 -5.53 2.17 -17.62
CA GLU A 122 -5.75 0.73 -17.40
C GLU A 122 -5.47 0.30 -15.95
N MET A 123 -4.56 0.98 -15.25
CA MET A 123 -4.22 0.66 -13.86
C MET A 123 -5.23 1.25 -12.87
N THR A 124 -5.82 2.41 -13.19
CA THR A 124 -6.76 3.12 -12.31
C THR A 124 -7.89 2.25 -11.76
N PRO A 125 -8.69 1.53 -12.58
CA PRO A 125 -9.80 0.72 -12.05
C PRO A 125 -9.33 -0.44 -11.16
N ILE A 126 -8.12 -0.98 -11.41
CA ILE A 126 -7.52 -2.02 -10.55
C ILE A 126 -7.18 -1.42 -9.19
N PHE A 127 -6.49 -0.28 -9.20
CA PHE A 127 -6.10 0.43 -7.97
C PHE A 127 -7.32 0.85 -7.15
N GLU A 128 -8.31 1.48 -7.78
CA GLU A 128 -9.54 1.89 -7.10
C GLU A 128 -10.29 0.70 -6.50
N GLY A 129 -10.32 -0.43 -7.21
CA GLY A 129 -10.89 -1.68 -6.71
C GLY A 129 -10.18 -2.17 -5.45
N LEU A 130 -8.84 -2.14 -5.43
CA LEU A 130 -8.03 -2.56 -4.29
C LEU A 130 -8.20 -1.62 -3.10
N ILE A 131 -8.16 -0.30 -3.32
CA ILE A 131 -8.30 0.68 -2.24
C ILE A 131 -9.65 0.57 -1.54
N ARG A 132 -10.75 0.30 -2.27
CA ARG A 132 -12.07 0.08 -1.66
C ARG A 132 -12.10 -1.15 -0.75
N GLU A 133 -11.42 -2.22 -1.16
CA GLU A 133 -11.28 -3.44 -0.36
C GLU A 133 -10.42 -3.16 0.89
N TYR A 134 -9.30 -2.45 0.73
CA TYR A 134 -8.44 -2.06 1.85
C TYR A 134 -9.14 -1.13 2.84
N GLU A 135 -9.94 -0.18 2.36
CA GLU A 135 -10.76 0.66 3.23
C GLU A 135 -11.76 -0.16 4.04
N THR A 136 -12.46 -1.09 3.39
CA THR A 136 -13.42 -1.98 4.06
C THR A 136 -12.72 -2.84 5.12
N ASN A 137 -11.58 -3.43 4.78
CA ASN A 137 -10.78 -4.23 5.71
C ASN A 137 -10.24 -3.39 6.86
N THR A 138 -9.79 -2.17 6.60
CA THR A 138 -9.32 -1.20 7.60
C THR A 138 -10.42 -0.91 8.63
N ILE A 139 -11.64 -0.64 8.17
CA ILE A 139 -12.78 -0.36 9.05
C ILE A 139 -13.09 -1.58 9.94
N HIS A 140 -13.12 -2.78 9.37
CA HIS A 140 -13.31 -4.00 10.15
C HIS A 140 -12.18 -4.26 11.15
N GLU A 141 -10.94 -3.93 10.78
CA GLU A 141 -9.77 -4.09 11.64
C GLU A 141 -9.83 -3.14 12.84
N ILE A 142 -10.12 -1.84 12.59
CA ILE A 142 -10.31 -0.85 13.65
C ILE A 142 -11.40 -1.32 14.63
N GLN A 143 -12.53 -1.79 14.09
CA GLN A 143 -13.64 -2.32 14.90
C GLN A 143 -13.16 -3.47 15.78
N ARG A 144 -12.49 -4.46 15.19
CA ARG A 144 -12.02 -5.66 15.89
C ARG A 144 -11.06 -5.31 17.02
N GLU A 145 -10.02 -4.53 16.73
CA GLU A 145 -8.98 -4.21 17.69
C GLU A 145 -9.47 -3.29 18.82
N TYR A 146 -10.33 -2.32 18.50
CA TYR A 146 -10.94 -1.46 19.51
C TYR A 146 -11.83 -2.25 20.47
N ASN A 147 -12.77 -3.04 19.92
CA ASN A 147 -13.68 -3.86 20.72
C ASN A 147 -12.92 -4.89 21.58
N ALA A 148 -11.87 -5.51 21.03
CA ALA A 148 -11.04 -6.44 21.78
C ALA A 148 -10.32 -5.78 22.97
N LYS A 149 -9.79 -4.55 22.80
CA LYS A 149 -9.05 -3.83 23.85
C LYS A 149 -9.98 -3.28 24.94
N HIS A 150 -11.07 -2.63 24.54
CA HIS A 150 -11.96 -1.90 25.45
C HIS A 150 -13.15 -2.73 25.93
N LYS A 151 -13.32 -3.95 25.40
CA LYS A 151 -14.46 -4.84 25.69
C LYS A 151 -15.80 -4.19 25.36
N THR A 152 -15.83 -3.47 24.24
CA THR A 152 -17.01 -2.80 23.67
C THR A 152 -17.62 -3.62 22.53
N ASN A 153 -18.78 -3.22 22.05
CA ASN A 153 -19.47 -3.80 20.89
C ASN A 153 -19.82 -2.71 19.87
N LEU A 154 -18.85 -1.86 19.49
CA LEU A 154 -19.05 -0.92 18.40
C LEU A 154 -19.34 -1.70 17.11
N THR A 155 -20.30 -1.20 16.35
CA THR A 155 -20.72 -1.73 15.06
C THR A 155 -19.83 -1.20 13.93
N THR A 156 -19.96 -1.78 12.74
CA THR A 156 -19.25 -1.29 11.55
C THR A 156 -19.71 0.13 11.19
N ASP A 157 -20.99 0.46 11.43
CA ASP A 157 -21.53 1.80 11.20
C ASP A 157 -20.89 2.85 12.13
N ASP A 158 -20.66 2.50 13.40
CA ASP A 158 -19.97 3.39 14.35
C ASP A 158 -18.55 3.71 13.88
N ILE A 159 -17.81 2.70 13.39
CA ILE A 159 -16.45 2.90 12.87
C ILE A 159 -16.49 3.61 11.51
N GLN A 160 -17.51 3.38 10.70
CA GLN A 160 -17.70 4.09 9.44
C GLN A 160 -17.92 5.60 9.68
N GLU A 161 -18.59 5.99 10.77
CA GLU A 161 -18.70 7.40 11.18
C GLU A 161 -17.33 7.98 11.56
N VAL A 162 -16.54 7.27 12.38
CA VAL A 162 -15.15 7.66 12.69
C VAL A 162 -14.33 7.84 11.42
N TRP A 163 -14.39 6.86 10.51
CA TRP A 163 -13.68 6.90 9.23
C TRP A 163 -14.12 8.09 8.37
N ASN A 164 -15.42 8.34 8.28
CA ASN A 164 -15.96 9.47 7.52
C ASN A 164 -15.58 10.83 8.12
N GLY A 165 -15.30 10.89 9.43
CA GLY A 165 -14.78 12.06 10.12
C GLY A 165 -13.33 12.41 9.78
N LEU A 166 -12.56 11.48 9.21
CA LEU A 166 -11.19 11.74 8.77
C LEU A 166 -11.15 12.57 7.48
N SER A 167 -10.13 13.44 7.36
CA SER A 167 -9.85 14.11 6.09
C SER A 167 -9.38 13.11 5.03
N GLU A 168 -9.55 13.43 3.74
CA GLU A 168 -9.09 12.53 2.66
C GLU A 168 -7.58 12.28 2.71
N ARG A 169 -6.81 13.25 3.23
CA ARG A 169 -5.38 13.09 3.51
C ARG A 169 -5.10 12.07 4.60
N GLN A 170 -5.81 12.17 5.73
CA GLN A 170 -5.70 11.20 6.83
C GLN A 170 -6.07 9.79 6.39
N LYS A 171 -7.18 9.65 5.64
CA LYS A 171 -7.56 8.37 5.01
C LYS A 171 -6.45 7.88 4.08
N GLY A 172 -5.88 8.76 3.27
CA GLY A 172 -4.78 8.44 2.37
C GLY A 172 -3.54 7.92 3.10
N GLY A 173 -3.16 8.54 4.22
CA GLY A 173 -2.09 8.07 5.09
C GLY A 173 -2.33 6.64 5.59
N ILE A 174 -3.52 6.36 6.12
CA ILE A 174 -3.88 5.01 6.59
C ILE A 174 -3.90 4.01 5.43
N LEU A 175 -4.54 4.36 4.32
CA LEU A 175 -4.67 3.47 3.16
C LEU A 175 -3.30 3.17 2.53
N SER A 176 -2.35 4.12 2.55
CA SER A 176 -0.95 3.87 2.18
C SER A 176 -0.33 2.80 3.06
N MET A 177 -0.53 2.88 4.38
CA MET A 177 0.02 1.88 5.27
C MET A 177 -0.52 0.49 4.94
N VAL A 178 -1.84 0.38 4.83
CA VAL A 178 -2.55 -0.87 4.55
C VAL A 178 -2.19 -1.43 3.19
N TYR A 179 -1.99 -0.57 2.18
CA TYR A 179 -1.53 -0.96 0.85
C TYR A 179 -0.20 -1.72 0.90
N ASN A 180 0.70 -1.35 1.82
CA ASN A 180 2.03 -1.96 1.93
C ASN A 180 2.10 -3.18 2.82
N GLY A 181 1.24 -3.24 3.84
CA GLY A 181 1.41 -4.17 4.94
C GLY A 181 0.17 -4.94 5.35
N GLY A 182 -0.93 -4.78 4.62
CA GLY A 182 -2.22 -5.33 5.01
C GLY A 182 -2.85 -4.58 6.17
N ALA A 183 -4.16 -4.75 6.34
CA ALA A 183 -4.92 -4.09 7.39
C ALA A 183 -4.55 -4.67 8.77
N ASP A 184 -4.51 -6.00 8.87
CA ASP A 184 -4.15 -6.75 10.08
C ASP A 184 -2.71 -6.49 10.56
N GLY A 185 -1.77 -6.30 9.63
CA GLY A 185 -0.38 -6.01 9.92
C GLY A 185 -0.14 -4.56 10.34
N MET A 186 -0.92 -3.62 9.83
CA MET A 186 -0.63 -2.18 9.97
C MET A 186 -1.58 -1.43 10.90
N ILE A 187 -2.79 -1.94 11.13
CA ILE A 187 -3.82 -1.29 11.94
C ILE A 187 -3.94 -2.00 13.29
N GLY A 188 -2.98 -1.71 14.17
CA GLY A 188 -2.94 -2.28 15.51
C GLY A 188 -3.89 -1.60 16.50
N LYS A 189 -3.90 -2.14 17.73
CA LYS A 189 -4.67 -1.63 18.88
C LYS A 189 -4.44 -0.15 19.19
N GLY A 190 -3.21 0.33 19.02
CA GLY A 190 -2.82 1.72 19.28
C GLY A 190 -3.52 2.67 18.33
N ILE A 191 -3.30 2.49 17.02
CA ILE A 191 -3.95 3.26 15.95
C ILE A 191 -5.47 3.18 16.07
N SER A 192 -6.02 1.98 16.27
CA SER A 192 -7.47 1.79 16.39
C SER A 192 -8.08 2.55 17.58
N THR A 193 -7.39 2.55 18.73
CA THR A 193 -7.81 3.34 19.90
C THR A 193 -7.77 4.83 19.60
N ALA A 194 -6.65 5.31 19.07
CA ALA A 194 -6.43 6.72 18.83
C ALA A 194 -7.42 7.28 17.78
N LEU A 195 -7.76 6.50 16.75
CA LEU A 195 -8.77 6.89 15.76
C LEU A 195 -10.16 7.03 16.37
N VAL A 196 -10.63 6.01 17.11
CA VAL A 196 -11.98 6.02 17.69
C VAL A 196 -12.12 7.07 18.80
N ASP A 197 -11.07 7.29 19.58
CA ASP A 197 -11.07 8.29 20.65
C ASP A 197 -10.84 9.73 20.12
N GLY A 198 -10.62 9.90 18.80
CA GLY A 198 -10.35 11.20 18.17
C GLY A 198 -8.97 11.80 18.50
N ASP A 199 -8.03 10.99 18.99
CA ASP A 199 -6.66 11.40 19.33
C ASP A 199 -5.74 11.37 18.10
N VAL A 200 -5.84 12.41 17.27
CA VAL A 200 -5.02 12.60 16.07
C VAL A 200 -3.51 12.57 16.36
N ALA A 201 -3.08 13.09 17.53
CA ALA A 201 -1.68 13.06 17.92
C ALA A 201 -1.24 11.64 18.28
N GLY A 202 -2.09 10.87 18.95
CA GLY A 202 -1.91 9.45 19.20
C GLY A 202 -1.74 8.66 17.91
N VAL A 203 -2.56 8.91 16.88
CA VAL A 203 -2.42 8.27 15.57
C VAL A 203 -1.06 8.58 14.95
N PHE A 204 -0.64 9.85 14.94
CA PHE A 204 0.70 10.23 14.45
C PHE A 204 1.81 9.45 15.16
N TRP A 205 1.80 9.36 16.49
CA TRP A 205 2.84 8.68 17.25
C TRP A 205 2.88 7.18 16.97
N GLU A 206 1.72 6.56 16.86
CA GLU A 206 1.63 5.14 16.54
C GLU A 206 2.20 4.84 15.14
N ILE A 207 1.85 5.65 14.13
CA ILE A 207 2.37 5.46 12.77
C ILE A 207 3.88 5.76 12.69
N ALA A 208 4.32 6.89 13.25
CA ALA A 208 5.70 7.32 13.09
C ALA A 208 6.71 6.45 13.86
N PHE A 209 6.29 5.78 14.93
CA PHE A 209 7.22 5.13 15.86
C PHE A 209 6.88 3.68 16.23
N ASN A 210 5.62 3.25 16.13
CA ASN A 210 5.19 1.92 16.60
C ASN A 210 4.70 0.99 15.49
N SER A 211 4.40 1.49 14.28
CA SER A 211 3.93 0.67 13.15
C SER A 211 5.05 0.05 12.30
N LEU A 212 6.25 -0.08 12.87
CA LEU A 212 7.36 -0.85 12.27
C LEU A 212 7.53 -2.13 13.09
N ALA A 213 7.44 -3.30 12.44
CA ALA A 213 7.66 -4.55 13.14
C ALA A 213 9.14 -4.65 13.59
N PRO A 214 9.42 -5.15 14.81
CA PRO A 214 10.80 -5.37 15.28
C PRO A 214 11.65 -6.27 14.35
N ASN A 215 11.00 -7.07 13.51
CA ASN A 215 11.64 -8.03 12.60
C ASN A 215 12.03 -7.42 11.26
N ASP A 216 11.38 -6.34 10.82
CA ASP A 216 11.80 -5.55 9.64
C ASP A 216 13.12 -4.81 9.90
N LEU A 217 13.53 -4.73 11.17
CA LEU A 217 14.78 -4.13 11.59
C LEU A 217 16.00 -5.07 11.53
N ASN A 218 15.84 -6.41 11.37
CA ASN A 218 16.92 -7.35 11.71
C ASN A 218 17.01 -8.67 10.93
N GLY A 219 16.31 -8.87 9.81
CA GLY A 219 16.28 -10.16 9.11
C GLY A 219 17.45 -10.47 8.16
N ASP A 220 18.03 -9.45 7.50
CA ASP A 220 18.86 -9.65 6.29
C ASP A 220 20.19 -8.88 6.28
N GLY A 221 20.49 -8.11 7.33
CA GLY A 221 21.75 -7.36 7.46
C GLY A 221 21.89 -6.11 6.56
N VAL A 222 20.85 -5.68 5.83
CA VAL A 222 20.88 -4.47 5.00
C VAL A 222 20.20 -3.30 5.74
N ILE A 223 20.87 -2.83 6.79
CA ILE A 223 20.23 -2.06 7.87
C ILE A 223 20.03 -0.57 7.55
N ALA A 224 20.88 0.10 6.75
CA ALA A 224 20.92 1.56 6.80
C ALA A 224 19.95 2.29 5.84
N GLU A 225 19.70 1.77 4.64
CA GLU A 225 18.91 2.47 3.62
C GLU A 225 17.44 2.05 3.61
N ARG A 226 17.14 0.76 3.84
CA ARG A 226 15.76 0.23 3.95
C ARG A 226 15.01 0.84 5.12
N LEU A 227 15.66 0.90 6.30
CA LEU A 227 15.12 1.58 7.47
C LEU A 227 14.85 3.06 7.19
N TRP A 228 15.67 3.71 6.37
CA TRP A 228 15.49 5.13 6.07
C TRP A 228 14.32 5.36 5.09
N SER A 229 14.17 4.56 4.04
CA SER A 229 13.05 4.70 3.11
C SER A 229 11.72 4.37 3.78
N GLU A 230 11.66 3.31 4.59
CA GLU A 230 10.45 2.92 5.32
C GLU A 230 10.13 3.91 6.44
N GLN A 231 11.11 4.36 7.23
CA GLN A 231 10.87 5.39 8.25
C GLN A 231 10.50 6.74 7.63
N LYS A 232 11.07 7.10 6.47
CA LYS A 232 10.67 8.31 5.74
C LYS A 232 9.22 8.19 5.30
N ARG A 233 8.83 7.07 4.70
CA ARG A 233 7.45 6.82 4.30
C ARG A 233 6.48 6.85 5.47
N ARG A 234 6.80 6.16 6.58
CA ARG A 234 5.99 6.22 7.82
C ARG A 234 5.89 7.63 8.39
N ALA A 235 6.97 8.41 8.30
CA ALA A 235 6.94 9.80 8.72
C ALA A 235 6.05 10.65 7.81
N ASP A 236 6.06 10.42 6.49
CA ASP A 236 5.19 11.09 5.52
C ASP A 236 3.71 10.70 5.75
N GLU A 237 3.41 9.42 5.94
CA GLU A 237 2.06 8.91 6.28
C GLU A 237 1.54 9.47 7.61
N ALA A 238 2.40 9.53 8.63
CA ALA A 238 2.07 10.16 9.90
C ALA A 238 1.85 11.67 9.74
N HIS A 239 2.62 12.34 8.88
CA HIS A 239 2.51 13.79 8.67
C HIS A 239 1.12 14.21 8.22
N GLU A 240 0.44 13.39 7.41
CA GLU A 240 -0.93 13.63 6.95
C GLU A 240 -1.93 13.82 8.11
N PHE A 241 -1.64 13.25 9.29
CA PHE A 241 -2.48 13.44 10.48
C PHE A 241 -2.23 14.76 11.20
N ILE A 242 -1.00 15.26 11.19
CA ILE A 242 -0.61 16.43 12.00
C ILE A 242 -0.63 17.73 11.19
N GLU A 243 -0.62 17.67 9.86
CA GLU A 243 -0.60 18.87 9.00
C GLU A 243 -1.86 19.73 9.17
N ASP A 244 -3.05 19.13 9.26
CA ASP A 244 -4.31 19.85 9.48
C ASP A 244 -4.37 20.50 10.88
N VAL A 245 -3.79 19.84 11.89
CA VAL A 245 -3.60 20.40 13.23
C VAL A 245 -2.63 21.58 13.19
N LEU A 246 -1.53 21.46 12.44
CA LEU A 246 -0.54 22.53 12.28
C LEU A 246 -1.10 23.75 11.55
N LYS A 247 -1.89 23.55 10.49
CA LYS A 247 -2.57 24.65 9.76
C LYS A 247 -3.56 25.39 10.66
N THR A 248 -4.34 24.65 11.46
CA THR A 248 -5.30 25.22 12.40
C THR A 248 -4.60 25.93 13.57
N ALA A 249 -3.52 25.36 14.11
CA ALA A 249 -2.71 25.96 15.19
C ALA A 249 -1.85 27.16 14.75
N ILE A 250 -1.62 27.36 13.45
CA ILE A 250 -1.04 28.62 12.93
C ILE A 250 -2.11 29.73 12.86
N SER A 251 -3.38 29.37 12.69
CA SER A 251 -4.50 30.32 12.68
C SER A 251 -4.99 30.73 14.08
N PHE A 252 -4.79 29.87 15.08
CA PHE A 252 -5.09 30.16 16.49
C PHE A 252 -3.81 30.25 17.31
N ASN A 253 -3.60 31.37 17.98
CA ASN A 253 -2.42 31.68 18.80
C ASN A 253 -2.34 30.85 20.12
N ASP A 254 -2.67 29.56 20.09
CA ASP A 254 -2.68 28.69 21.27
C ASP A 254 -1.26 28.16 21.58
N LEU A 255 -0.61 28.88 22.49
CA LEU A 255 0.79 28.69 22.91
C LEU A 255 1.07 27.29 23.48
N THR A 256 0.07 26.63 24.08
CA THR A 256 0.26 25.39 24.84
C THR A 256 0.43 24.18 23.92
N TYR A 257 -0.37 24.07 22.86
CA TYR A 257 -0.26 23.01 21.85
C TYR A 257 0.98 23.18 20.97
N LEU A 258 1.29 24.42 20.59
CA LEU A 258 2.51 24.77 19.87
C LEU A 258 3.79 24.45 20.66
N THR A 259 3.74 24.47 21.99
CA THR A 259 4.92 24.14 22.83
C THR A 259 5.19 22.63 22.82
N TYR A 260 4.17 21.79 22.95
CA TYR A 260 4.32 20.34 22.80
C TYR A 260 4.77 19.96 21.39
N LEU A 261 4.15 20.52 20.35
CA LEU A 261 4.55 20.28 18.96
C LEU A 261 5.96 20.78 18.64
N LYS A 262 6.38 21.96 19.13
CA LYS A 262 7.76 22.46 18.95
C LYS A 262 8.79 21.60 19.68
N ILE A 263 8.45 21.05 20.84
CA ILE A 263 9.31 20.12 21.57
C ILE A 263 9.42 18.82 20.77
N SER A 264 8.30 18.25 20.31
CA SER A 264 8.29 17.05 19.46
C SER A 264 9.05 17.25 18.15
N PHE A 265 8.92 18.41 17.49
CA PHE A 265 9.68 18.73 16.27
C PHE A 265 11.16 18.97 16.54
N ARG A 266 11.52 19.54 17.70
CA ARG A 266 12.93 19.67 18.12
C ARG A 266 13.53 18.30 18.43
N ILE A 267 12.77 17.41 19.05
CA ILE A 267 13.16 16.02 19.31
C ILE A 267 13.30 15.27 17.98
N LEU A 268 12.35 15.38 17.05
CA LEU A 268 12.42 14.79 15.72
C LEU A 268 13.62 15.34 14.91
N LYS A 269 13.87 16.67 14.94
CA LYS A 269 15.07 17.27 14.32
C LYS A 269 16.36 16.82 14.99
N LEU A 270 16.38 16.64 16.31
CA LEU A 270 17.53 16.13 17.05
C LEU A 270 17.77 14.66 16.74
N PHE A 271 16.71 13.86 16.62
CA PHE A 271 16.75 12.46 16.22
C PHE A 271 17.24 12.32 14.78
N MET A 272 16.68 13.07 13.83
CA MET A 272 17.14 13.16 12.44
C MET A 272 18.61 13.61 12.35
N ARG A 273 19.06 14.56 13.19
CA ARG A 273 20.48 14.97 13.26
C ARG A 273 21.38 13.90 13.87
N ALA A 274 20.94 13.21 14.91
CA ALA A 274 21.68 12.11 15.54
C ALA A 274 21.84 10.91 14.58
N CYS A 275 20.82 10.61 13.79
CA CYS A 275 20.87 9.61 12.73
C CYS A 275 21.82 10.03 11.58
N MET A 276 21.82 11.29 11.14
CA MET A 276 22.81 11.81 10.18
C MET A 276 24.26 11.73 10.70
N ILE A 277 24.49 12.09 11.96
CA ILE A 277 25.83 12.03 12.58
C ILE A 277 26.33 10.58 12.68
N SER A 278 25.43 9.63 12.91
CA SER A 278 25.74 8.19 12.93
C SER A 278 26.13 7.67 11.54
N ARG A 279 25.48 8.15 10.47
CA ARG A 279 25.83 7.86 9.06
C ARG A 279 27.21 8.43 8.65
N MET A 280 27.59 9.60 9.19
CA MET A 280 28.93 10.20 8.99
C MET A 280 30.05 9.49 9.76
N ARG A 281 29.74 8.80 10.86
CA ARG A 281 30.73 8.00 11.61
C ARG A 281 30.97 6.64 10.97
N LEU A 282 29.92 5.97 10.48
CA LEU A 282 30.04 4.67 9.81
C LEU A 282 30.81 4.76 8.47
N THR A 283 30.66 5.85 7.71
CA THR A 283 31.43 6.09 6.47
C THR A 283 32.91 6.39 6.72
N LYS A 284 33.30 6.85 7.91
CA LYS A 284 34.71 7.05 8.28
C LYS A 284 35.40 5.79 8.80
N THR A 285 34.67 4.78 9.24
CA THR A 285 35.26 3.52 9.76
C THR A 285 35.48 2.47 8.66
N VAL A 286 34.89 2.64 7.47
CA VAL A 286 35.09 1.75 6.30
C VAL A 286 36.24 2.23 5.39
N ILE A 287 36.85 3.39 5.70
CA ILE A 287 38.09 3.86 5.04
C ILE A 287 39.17 3.97 6.12
N ALA A 288 39.68 2.83 6.55
CA ALA A 288 40.94 2.67 7.28
C ALA A 288 41.49 1.26 7.02
#